data_AF-A0A091CN73-F1
#
_entry.id   AF-A0A091CN73-F1
#
_cell.length_a   1.000
_cell.length_b   1.000
_cell.length_c   1.000
_cell.angle_alpha   90.00
_cell.angle_beta   90.00
_cell.angle_gamma   90.00
#
_symmetry.space_group_name_H-M   'P 1'
#
loop_
_entity.id
_entity.type
_entity.pdbx_description
1 polymer ?
#
loop_
_entity_poly.entity_id
_entity_poly.type
_entity_poly.pdbx_seq_one_letter_code
_entity_poly.pdbx_strand_id
1 'polypeptide(L)'
;MLGIMDRHSLDVVSCGKATVHVLKAICSGFLRHVSKRDPQEGYHKLLSQWGVYLHPSSTLFNRQPKWVVYHELVLTIKKYMCKVTTVDPRWLAELAPAFFKFSDPTKLHQQKQRHSLEPLYNRHEEPDACRILQAFHRRSHWRRGAPHTHTRASLSACLQALTG
;
A
#
# COMPACT_ATOMS: atom_id res chain seq x y z
N MET A 1 17.43 10.01 -37.94
CA MET A 1 16.98 10.82 -36.80
C MET A 1 17.73 12.15 -36.73
N LEU A 2 19.08 12.14 -36.73
CA LEU A 2 19.91 13.37 -36.69
C LEU A 2 19.52 14.42 -37.75
N GLY A 3 19.41 14.02 -39.02
CA GLY A 3 19.03 14.97 -40.08
C GLY A 3 17.61 15.57 -39.97
N ILE A 4 16.73 15.03 -39.12
CA ILE A 4 15.42 15.65 -38.83
C ILE A 4 15.57 16.65 -37.68
N MET A 5 16.42 16.34 -36.69
CA MET A 5 16.71 17.23 -35.56
C MET A 5 17.36 18.53 -36.04
N ASP A 6 18.33 18.44 -36.96
CA ASP A 6 19.00 19.61 -37.55
C ASP A 6 18.04 20.50 -38.34
N ARG A 7 17.06 19.90 -39.03
CA ARG A 7 16.03 20.64 -39.79
C ARG A 7 15.05 21.39 -38.89
N HIS A 8 14.79 20.87 -37.69
CA HIS A 8 13.85 21.46 -36.73
C HIS A 8 14.56 22.24 -35.61
N SER A 9 15.85 22.54 -35.75
CA SER A 9 16.65 23.28 -34.78
C SER A 9 16.59 22.69 -33.37
N LEU A 10 16.67 21.35 -33.27
CA LEU A 10 16.75 20.64 -32.00
C LEU A 10 18.22 20.31 -31.69
N ASP A 11 18.80 21.02 -30.72
CA ASP A 11 20.20 20.84 -30.35
C ASP A 11 20.50 19.45 -29.80
N VAL A 12 21.51 18.80 -30.37
CA VAL A 12 21.99 17.49 -29.91
C VAL A 12 22.93 17.69 -28.73
N VAL A 13 22.37 17.63 -27.52
CA VAL A 13 23.11 17.73 -26.27
C VAL A 13 23.24 16.38 -25.56
N SER A 14 24.41 16.11 -24.98
CA SER A 14 24.65 14.94 -24.15
C SER A 14 24.70 15.33 -22.67
N CYS A 15 24.08 14.53 -21.81
CA CYS A 15 24.04 14.74 -20.36
C CYS A 15 25.20 14.05 -19.59
N GLY A 16 26.20 13.52 -20.31
CA GLY A 16 27.38 12.90 -19.70
C GLY A 16 27.02 11.75 -18.76
N LYS A 17 27.48 11.83 -17.50
CA LYS A 17 27.23 10.82 -16.46
C LYS A 17 25.96 11.07 -15.64
N ALA A 18 25.22 12.15 -15.91
CA ALA A 18 24.08 12.55 -15.11
C ALA A 18 22.80 11.79 -15.53
N THR A 19 22.63 10.56 -15.03
CA THR A 19 21.48 9.69 -15.33
C THR A 19 20.13 10.32 -14.99
N VAL A 20 20.09 11.28 -14.05
CA VAL A 20 18.88 11.99 -13.64
C VAL A 20 18.21 12.70 -14.83
N HIS A 21 18.98 13.35 -15.72
CA HIS A 21 18.41 14.04 -16.88
C HIS A 21 17.75 13.06 -17.86
N VAL A 22 18.40 11.90 -18.09
CA VAL A 22 17.85 10.82 -18.92
C VAL A 22 16.55 10.30 -18.31
N LEU A 23 16.51 10.04 -17.01
CA LEU A 23 15.32 9.55 -16.33
C LEU A 23 14.19 10.59 -16.37
N LYS A 24 14.48 11.88 -16.17
CA LYS A 24 13.48 12.94 -16.30
C LYS A 24 12.91 13.01 -17.73
N ALA A 25 13.76 12.87 -18.76
CA ALA A 25 13.32 12.82 -20.15
C ALA A 25 12.45 11.58 -20.46
N ILE A 26 12.76 10.42 -19.87
CA ILE A 26 11.89 9.24 -19.98
C ILE A 26 10.55 9.50 -19.25
N CYS A 27 10.59 10.09 -18.06
CA CYS A 27 9.38 10.37 -17.28
C CYS A 27 8.43 11.32 -18.02
N SER A 28 8.94 12.33 -18.74
CA SER A 28 8.10 13.28 -19.47
C SER A 28 7.29 12.61 -20.59
N GLY A 29 7.85 11.58 -21.24
CA GLY A 29 7.14 10.80 -22.26
C GLY A 29 6.20 9.73 -21.68
N PHE A 30 6.56 9.12 -20.56
CA PHE A 30 5.89 7.94 -20.00
C PHE A 30 5.03 8.22 -18.75
N LEU A 31 4.44 9.42 -18.65
CA LEU A 31 3.64 9.86 -17.48
C LEU A 31 2.50 8.89 -17.13
N ARG A 32 1.84 8.29 -18.13
CA ARG A 32 0.72 7.36 -17.89
C ARG A 32 1.18 5.95 -17.49
N HIS A 33 2.46 5.65 -17.58
CA HIS A 33 3.06 4.34 -17.29
C HIS A 33 3.84 4.38 -15.98
N VAL A 34 3.27 5.06 -14.98
CA VAL A 34 3.79 5.13 -13.62
C VAL A 34 3.05 4.13 -12.74
N SER A 35 3.80 3.35 -11.98
CA SER A 35 3.26 2.44 -10.96
C SER A 35 3.91 2.70 -9.60
N LYS A 36 3.11 2.53 -8.56
CA LYS A 36 3.53 2.64 -7.16
C LYS A 36 3.43 1.28 -6.51
N ARG A 37 4.43 0.94 -5.70
CA ARG A 37 4.42 -0.25 -4.83
C ARG A 37 3.58 0.02 -3.60
N ASP A 38 2.63 -0.85 -3.35
CA ASP A 38 1.96 -1.00 -2.07
C ASP A 38 2.57 -2.16 -1.27
N PRO A 39 2.67 -2.02 0.06
CA PRO A 39 3.35 -3.02 0.90
C PRO A 39 2.65 -4.39 0.95
N GLN A 40 1.33 -4.43 0.78
CA GLN A 40 0.52 -5.65 0.91
C GLN A 40 0.22 -6.30 -0.44
N GLU A 41 -0.23 -5.52 -1.42
CA GLU A 41 -0.85 -6.03 -2.65
C GLU A 41 0.09 -6.05 -3.88
N GLY A 42 1.31 -5.51 -3.76
CA GLY A 42 2.27 -5.46 -4.87
C GLY A 42 2.32 -4.10 -5.55
N TYR A 43 2.32 -4.02 -6.88
CA TYR A 43 2.34 -2.72 -7.58
C TYR A 43 0.96 -2.38 -8.13
N HIS A 44 0.61 -1.09 -8.10
CA HIS A 44 -0.59 -0.55 -8.71
C HIS A 44 -0.25 0.57 -9.68
N LYS A 45 -0.95 0.58 -10.82
CA LYS A 45 -0.86 1.66 -11.79
C LYS A 45 -1.53 2.91 -11.24
N LEU A 46 -0.87 4.06 -11.32
CA LEU A 46 -1.33 5.29 -10.67
C LEU A 46 -2.68 5.81 -11.19
N LEU A 47 -2.92 5.75 -12.50
CA LEU A 47 -4.16 6.28 -13.10
C LEU A 47 -5.34 5.31 -13.02
N SER A 48 -5.09 4.01 -13.05
CA SER A 48 -6.14 3.01 -13.24
C SER A 48 -6.26 2.03 -12.07
N GLN A 49 -5.37 2.10 -11.08
CA GLN A 49 -5.33 1.26 -9.89
C GLN A 49 -5.33 -0.25 -10.15
N TRP A 50 -5.01 -0.68 -11.39
CA TRP A 50 -4.86 -2.10 -11.71
C TRP A 50 -3.62 -2.67 -11.01
N GLY A 51 -3.77 -3.83 -10.39
CA GLY A 51 -2.66 -4.63 -9.90
C GLY A 51 -1.75 -5.08 -11.03
N VAL A 52 -0.47 -4.80 -10.90
CA VAL A 52 0.60 -5.08 -11.86
C VAL A 52 1.82 -5.67 -11.13
N TYR A 53 2.64 -6.41 -11.85
CA TYR A 53 3.81 -7.10 -11.28
C TYR A 53 5.07 -6.79 -12.08
N LEU A 54 6.23 -6.85 -11.44
CA LEU A 54 7.51 -6.79 -12.14
C LEU A 54 7.73 -8.11 -12.90
N HIS A 55 8.12 -8.01 -14.17
CA HIS A 55 8.53 -9.20 -14.93
C HIS A 55 9.81 -9.80 -14.31
N PRO A 56 9.93 -11.15 -14.18
CA PRO A 56 11.08 -11.80 -13.54
C PRO A 56 12.41 -11.52 -14.26
N SER A 57 12.39 -11.29 -15.57
CA SER A 57 13.59 -10.91 -16.34
C SER A 57 14.08 -9.48 -16.06
N SER A 58 13.34 -8.68 -15.29
CA SER A 58 13.74 -7.31 -14.97
C SER A 58 14.82 -7.30 -13.89
N THR A 59 15.83 -6.45 -14.06
CA THR A 59 16.89 -6.23 -13.06
C THR A 59 16.35 -5.67 -11.72
N LEU A 60 15.17 -5.06 -11.74
CA LEU A 60 14.52 -4.50 -10.56
C LEU A 60 13.69 -5.52 -9.77
N PHE A 61 13.57 -6.76 -10.24
CA PHE A 61 12.78 -7.80 -9.59
C PHE A 61 13.19 -8.03 -8.12
N ASN A 62 14.51 -7.98 -7.84
CA ASN A 62 15.02 -8.20 -6.49
C ASN A 62 15.02 -6.94 -5.60
N ARG A 63 15.18 -5.75 -6.21
CA ARG A 63 15.27 -4.47 -5.47
C ARG A 63 13.90 -3.91 -5.07
N GLN A 64 12.88 -4.15 -5.89
CA GLN A 64 11.48 -3.74 -5.68
C GLN A 64 11.31 -2.28 -5.17
N PRO A 65 11.77 -1.28 -5.94
CA PRO A 65 11.65 0.13 -5.57
C PRO A 65 10.20 0.60 -5.45
N LYS A 66 9.96 1.64 -4.63
CA LYS A 66 8.61 2.14 -4.32
C LYS A 66 7.89 2.76 -5.53
N TRP A 67 8.63 3.39 -6.43
CA TRP A 67 8.10 4.10 -7.58
C TRP A 67 8.84 3.66 -8.83
N VAL A 68 8.07 3.31 -9.86
CA VAL A 68 8.62 2.81 -11.12
C VAL A 68 7.87 3.39 -12.31
N VAL A 69 8.62 3.55 -13.40
CA VAL A 69 8.08 3.78 -14.73
C VAL A 69 8.42 2.58 -15.60
N TYR A 70 7.49 2.18 -16.46
CA TYR A 70 7.64 1.04 -17.35
C TYR A 70 7.35 1.43 -18.80
N HIS A 71 7.99 0.74 -19.75
CA HIS A 71 7.75 1.01 -21.17
C HIS A 71 6.46 0.34 -21.65
N GLU A 72 6.31 -0.95 -21.34
CA GLU A 72 5.23 -1.79 -21.87
C GLU A 72 4.62 -2.67 -20.77
N LEU A 73 3.34 -2.99 -20.95
CA LEU A 73 2.60 -3.90 -20.09
C LEU A 73 2.24 -5.15 -20.89
N VAL A 74 2.75 -6.30 -20.47
CA VAL A 74 2.46 -7.59 -21.08
C VAL A 74 1.32 -8.25 -20.31
N LEU A 75 0.18 -8.44 -20.98
CA LEU A 75 -0.97 -9.13 -20.43
C LEU A 75 -0.85 -10.64 -20.70
N THR A 76 -0.78 -11.43 -19.62
CA THR A 76 -0.83 -12.89 -19.68
C THR A 76 -1.92 -13.38 -18.72
N ILE A 77 -1.59 -14.25 -17.76
CA ILE A 77 -2.40 -14.58 -16.59
C ILE A 77 -2.37 -13.41 -15.58
N LYS A 78 -1.21 -12.79 -15.42
CA LYS A 78 -1.00 -11.57 -14.64
C LYS A 78 -0.45 -10.48 -15.55
N LYS A 79 -0.67 -9.23 -15.16
CA LYS A 79 -0.16 -8.05 -15.88
C LYS A 79 1.28 -7.79 -15.46
N TYR A 80 2.24 -7.97 -16.37
CA TYR A 80 3.66 -7.78 -16.10
C TYR A 80 4.20 -6.50 -16.74
N MET A 81 4.98 -5.74 -15.98
CA MET A 81 5.70 -4.56 -16.46
C MET A 81 7.07 -4.98 -17.00
N CYS A 82 7.37 -4.59 -18.24
CA CYS A 82 8.65 -4.84 -18.90
C CYS A 82 9.39 -3.51 -19.15
N LYS A 83 10.74 -3.59 -19.16
CA LYS A 83 11.66 -2.45 -19.27
C LYS A 83 11.34 -1.37 -18.23
N VAL A 84 11.66 -1.69 -16.97
CA VAL A 84 11.26 -0.90 -15.80
C VAL A 84 12.44 -0.10 -15.27
N THR A 85 12.21 1.15 -14.88
CA THR A 85 13.19 2.05 -14.28
C THR A 85 12.68 2.66 -12.98
N THR A 86 13.58 2.90 -12.03
CA THR A 86 13.29 3.62 -10.78
C THR A 86 13.07 5.10 -11.05
N VAL A 87 12.07 5.70 -10.40
CA VAL A 87 11.74 7.12 -10.58
C VAL A 87 11.47 7.78 -9.23
N ASP A 88 11.89 9.04 -9.09
CA ASP A 88 11.51 9.87 -7.95
C ASP A 88 10.15 10.55 -8.25
N PRO A 89 9.13 10.44 -7.38
CA PRO A 89 7.85 11.11 -7.55
C PRO A 89 7.96 12.65 -7.68
N ARG A 90 9.02 13.28 -7.17
CA ARG A 90 9.26 14.73 -7.33
C ARG A 90 9.31 15.15 -8.79
N TRP A 91 9.97 14.35 -9.62
CA TRP A 91 10.12 14.67 -11.05
C TRP A 91 8.78 14.58 -11.79
N LEU A 92 7.90 13.67 -11.39
CA LEU A 92 6.57 13.53 -11.99
C LEU A 92 5.70 14.76 -11.72
N ALA A 93 5.74 15.28 -10.50
CA ALA A 93 5.02 16.50 -10.12
C ALA A 93 5.60 17.75 -10.82
N GLU A 94 6.92 17.83 -10.98
CA GLU A 94 7.58 18.90 -11.73
C GLU A 94 7.21 18.88 -13.22
N LEU A 95 7.26 17.71 -13.86
CA LEU A 95 7.07 17.55 -15.30
C LEU A 95 5.60 17.63 -15.72
N ALA A 96 4.68 17.18 -14.86
CA ALA A 96 3.26 17.11 -15.18
C ALA A 96 2.38 17.49 -13.98
N PRO A 97 2.40 18.78 -13.56
CA PRO A 97 1.63 19.25 -12.40
C PRO A 97 0.11 19.13 -12.61
N ALA A 98 -0.36 19.08 -13.85
CA ALA A 98 -1.76 18.84 -14.19
C ALA A 98 -2.22 17.41 -13.83
N PHE A 99 -1.32 16.43 -13.91
CA PHE A 99 -1.61 15.01 -13.67
C PHE A 99 -1.27 14.58 -12.25
N PHE A 100 -0.14 15.06 -11.72
CA PHE A 100 0.40 14.60 -10.44
C PHE A 100 0.39 15.71 -9.41
N LYS A 101 -0.25 15.44 -8.27
CA LYS A 101 -0.29 16.33 -7.12
C LYS A 101 0.15 15.57 -5.88
N PHE A 102 1.03 16.19 -5.10
CA PHE A 102 1.32 15.68 -3.77
C PHE A 102 0.08 15.85 -2.91
N SER A 103 -0.31 14.78 -2.21
CA SER A 103 -1.40 14.86 -1.25
C SER A 103 -0.93 15.59 0.00
N ASP A 104 -1.70 16.58 0.44
CA ASP A 104 -1.44 17.28 1.71
C ASP A 104 -1.51 16.27 2.87
N PRO A 105 -0.50 16.21 3.77
CA PRO A 105 -0.49 15.26 4.87
C PRO A 105 -1.62 15.49 5.88
N THR A 106 -2.12 16.74 5.97
CA THR A 106 -3.23 17.15 6.85
C THR A 106 -4.57 16.61 6.38
N LYS A 107 -4.74 16.38 5.07
CA LYS A 107 -5.96 15.81 4.50
C LYS A 107 -5.73 14.32 4.27
N LEU A 108 -6.03 13.51 5.28
CA LEU A 108 -6.05 12.05 5.10
C LEU A 108 -6.98 11.72 3.93
N HIS A 109 -6.40 11.17 2.86
CA HIS A 109 -7.16 10.73 1.70
C HIS A 109 -8.21 9.70 2.16
N GLN A 110 -9.44 9.79 1.65
CA GLN A 110 -10.56 8.91 2.04
C GLN A 110 -10.17 7.42 1.98
N GLN A 111 -9.29 7.04 1.05
CA GLN A 111 -8.76 5.68 0.96
C GLN A 111 -7.94 5.28 2.20
N LYS A 112 -7.06 6.15 2.71
CA LYS A 112 -6.29 5.90 3.95
C LYS A 112 -7.19 5.86 5.19
N GLN A 113 -8.30 6.61 5.20
CA GLN A 113 -9.31 6.53 6.26
C GLN A 113 -10.08 5.20 6.23
N ARG A 114 -10.21 4.59 5.06
CA ARG A 114 -10.91 3.31 4.84
C ARG A 114 -10.03 2.07 4.97
N HIS A 115 -8.71 2.23 5.12
CA HIS A 115 -7.83 1.09 5.36
C HIS A 115 -8.07 0.56 6.79
N SER A 116 -8.90 -0.47 6.88
CA SER A 116 -9.02 -1.27 8.10
C SER A 116 -7.72 -2.02 8.30
N LEU A 117 -7.05 -1.78 9.42
CA LEU A 117 -5.86 -2.54 9.78
C LEU A 117 -6.31 -3.93 10.23
N GLU A 118 -5.89 -4.97 9.52
CA GLU A 118 -6.05 -6.33 10.01
C GLU A 118 -4.98 -6.61 11.08
N PRO A 119 -5.34 -7.24 12.20
CA PRO A 119 -4.37 -7.63 13.21
C PRO A 119 -3.36 -8.62 12.62
N LEU A 120 -2.12 -8.54 13.09
CA LEU A 120 -1.10 -9.52 12.73
C LEU A 120 -1.57 -10.92 13.13
N TYR A 121 -1.40 -11.89 12.23
CA TYR A 121 -1.78 -13.28 12.48
C TYR A 121 -1.00 -13.84 13.68
N ASN A 122 -1.69 -14.04 14.80
CA ASN A 122 -1.13 -14.71 15.97
C ASN A 122 -1.47 -16.19 15.89
N ARG A 123 -0.48 -17.06 15.66
CA ARG A 123 -0.69 -18.52 15.54
C ARG A 123 -1.33 -19.12 16.81
N HIS A 124 -1.18 -18.46 17.96
CA HIS A 124 -1.59 -18.96 19.28
C HIS A 124 -3.01 -18.52 19.67
N GLU A 125 -3.67 -17.67 18.89
CA GLU A 125 -5.04 -17.21 19.15
C GLU A 125 -5.93 -17.46 17.94
N GLU A 126 -7.19 -17.82 18.21
CA GLU A 126 -8.20 -17.90 17.16
C GLU A 126 -8.35 -16.52 16.48
N PRO A 127 -8.46 -16.47 15.14
CA PRO A 127 -8.74 -15.24 14.42
C PRO A 127 -9.92 -14.52 15.06
N ASP A 128 -9.81 -13.20 15.21
CA ASP A 128 -10.84 -12.33 15.80
C ASP A 128 -11.08 -12.43 17.31
N ALA A 129 -10.34 -13.25 18.08
CA ALA A 129 -10.53 -13.36 19.53
C ALA A 129 -10.43 -12.01 20.27
N CYS A 130 -9.59 -11.09 19.80
CA CYS A 130 -9.43 -9.74 20.37
C CYS A 130 -10.53 -8.75 19.93
N ARG A 131 -11.47 -9.13 19.06
CA ARG A 131 -12.59 -8.25 18.69
C ARG A 131 -13.51 -8.12 19.91
N ILE A 132 -13.63 -6.90 20.43
CA ILE A 132 -14.48 -6.56 21.59
C ILE A 132 -15.89 -7.18 21.46
N LEU A 133 -16.45 -7.21 20.25
CA LEU A 133 -17.74 -7.83 19.96
C LEU A 133 -17.77 -9.35 20.25
N GLN A 134 -16.72 -10.09 19.85
CA GLN A 134 -16.62 -11.53 20.14
C GLN A 134 -16.35 -11.78 21.62
N ALA A 135 -15.50 -10.97 22.26
CA ALA A 135 -15.26 -11.05 23.70
C ALA A 135 -16.55 -10.81 24.51
N PHE A 136 -17.38 -9.85 24.09
CA PHE A 136 -18.69 -9.59 24.69
C PHE A 136 -19.66 -10.75 24.48
N HIS A 137 -19.69 -11.36 23.28
CA HIS A 137 -20.53 -12.52 23.00
C HIS A 137 -20.16 -13.71 23.91
N ARG A 138 -18.86 -14.03 24.06
CA ARG A 138 -18.38 -15.07 24.98
C ARG A 138 -18.77 -14.79 26.44
N ARG A 139 -18.69 -13.54 26.89
CA ARG A 139 -19.07 -13.13 28.26
C ARG A 139 -20.59 -13.16 28.49
N SER A 140 -21.39 -12.89 27.46
CA SER A 140 -22.86 -12.96 27.51
C SER A 140 -23.40 -14.39 27.57
N HIS A 141 -22.70 -15.35 26.94
CA HIS A 141 -22.98 -16.78 27.07
C HIS A 141 -22.73 -17.26 28.51
N TRP A 142 -21.63 -16.81 29.13
CA TRP A 142 -21.35 -17.07 30.55
C TRP A 142 -22.42 -16.50 31.50
N ARG A 143 -22.95 -15.28 31.25
CA ARG A 143 -24.02 -14.72 32.08
C ARG A 143 -25.37 -15.43 31.92
N ARG A 144 -25.68 -15.95 30.74
CA ARG A 144 -26.95 -16.67 30.48
C ARG A 144 -26.95 -18.13 30.96
N GLY A 145 -25.77 -18.70 31.19
CA GLY A 145 -25.61 -20.03 31.78
C GLY A 145 -25.53 -20.07 33.30
N ALA A 146 -25.63 -18.93 33.99
CA ALA A 146 -25.68 -18.91 35.46
C ALA A 146 -27.11 -19.25 35.92
N PRO A 147 -27.35 -20.38 36.60
CA PRO A 147 -28.66 -20.68 37.16
C PRO A 147 -29.05 -19.59 38.15
N HIS A 148 -30.17 -18.92 37.88
CA HIS A 148 -30.82 -18.02 38.81
C HIS A 148 -31.48 -18.83 39.94
N THR A 149 -30.68 -19.37 40.86
CA THR A 149 -31.19 -19.79 42.17
C THR A 149 -30.76 -18.75 43.18
N HIS A 150 -31.57 -17.72 43.33
CA HIS A 150 -31.55 -16.86 44.51
C HIS A 150 -32.12 -17.64 45.70
N THR A 151 -31.38 -18.65 46.17
CA THR A 151 -31.63 -19.22 47.49
C THR A 151 -30.90 -18.33 48.48
N ARG A 152 -31.68 -17.76 49.39
CA ARG A 152 -31.30 -16.90 50.51
C ARG A 152 -30.34 -17.66 51.45
N ALA A 153 -29.08 -17.83 51.09
CA ALA A 153 -28.05 -18.38 51.95
C ALA A 153 -26.66 -18.04 51.40
N SER A 154 -26.15 -16.82 51.65
CA SER A 154 -24.70 -16.56 51.81
C SER A 154 -24.44 -15.06 52.05
N LEU A 155 -24.99 -14.50 53.13
CA LEU A 155 -24.43 -13.27 53.73
C LEU A 155 -23.55 -13.57 54.94
N SER A 156 -23.46 -14.84 55.35
CA SER A 156 -22.61 -15.26 56.49
C SER A 156 -21.17 -15.56 56.12
N ALA A 157 -20.85 -15.81 54.83
CA ALA A 157 -19.50 -16.21 54.42
C ALA A 157 -18.60 -15.04 53.98
N CYS A 158 -19.16 -13.89 53.57
CA CYS A 158 -18.36 -12.72 53.21
C CYS A 158 -17.94 -11.86 54.42
N LEU A 159 -18.60 -11.98 55.58
CA LEU A 159 -18.26 -11.15 56.74
C LEU A 159 -17.11 -11.72 57.59
N GLN A 160 -16.66 -12.95 57.33
CA GLN A 160 -15.56 -13.58 58.08
C GLN A 160 -14.17 -13.44 57.43
N ALA A 161 -14.07 -12.85 56.23
CA ALA A 161 -12.79 -12.66 55.53
C ALA A 161 -12.15 -11.28 55.73
N LEU A 162 -12.67 -10.46 56.65
CA LEU A 162 -12.16 -9.10 56.94
C LEU A 162 -11.72 -8.88 58.40
N THR A 163 -11.72 -9.92 59.23
CA THR A 163 -11.12 -9.90 60.56
C THR A 163 -10.42 -11.24 60.81
N GLY A 164 -9.12 -11.29 60.53
CA GLY A 164 -8.26 -12.46 60.72
C GLY A 164 -7.03 -12.38 59.84
#